data_AF-A0A3M0XFE7-F1
#
_entry.id   AF-A0A3M0XFE7-F1
#
_cell.length_a   1.000
_cell.length_b   1.000
_cell.length_c   1.000
_cell.angle_alpha   90.00
_cell.angle_beta   90.00
_cell.angle_gamma   90.00
#
_symmetry.space_group_name_H-M   'P 1'
#
loop_
_entity.id
_entity.type
_entity.pdbx_description
1 polymer ?
#
loop_
_entity_poly.entity_id
_entity_poly.type
_entity_poly.pdbx_seq_one_letter_code
_entity_poly.pdbx_strand_id
1 'polypeptide(L)'
;DFYFSIGAGISALTGPLHGGANEQVLYTLQEIGGPEHVKDWVREAIAKKRKIMGMGHRVYKTYDPRARILGPLAGYIVKGNPEAERLYNTAKALEEEVVSTIGKEKKIFPNVDFYSGIVYKGLGIQPDMFTPMFAVSRVAGWTARVYEYVSNNRIFRPRAVYIGDFDKKYIPIEQRKEEGYQSKSIS
;
A
#
# COMPACT_ATOMS: atom_id res chain seq x y z
N ASP A 1 7.75 23.66 -11.39
CA ASP A 1 6.33 24.08 -11.49
C ASP A 1 5.43 22.98 -10.93
N PHE A 2 4.12 23.19 -10.91
CA PHE A 2 3.15 22.25 -10.34
C PHE A 2 3.23 20.86 -10.96
N TYR A 3 3.45 20.74 -12.28
CA TYR A 3 3.47 19.46 -12.97
C TYR A 3 4.60 18.57 -12.45
N PHE A 4 5.80 19.12 -12.23
CA PHE A 4 6.90 18.36 -11.64
C PHE A 4 6.64 17.96 -10.18
N SER A 5 5.98 18.81 -9.39
CA SER A 5 5.59 18.44 -8.02
C SER A 5 4.59 17.29 -7.99
N ILE A 6 3.61 17.30 -8.90
CA ILE A 6 2.66 16.20 -9.06
C ILE A 6 3.34 14.94 -9.58
N GLY A 7 4.23 15.07 -10.58
CA GLY A 7 5.04 13.98 -11.10
C GLY A 7 5.84 13.27 -10.00
N ALA A 8 6.50 14.03 -9.13
CA ALA A 8 7.21 13.48 -7.97
C ALA A 8 6.26 12.75 -6.99
N GLY A 9 5.04 13.27 -6.78
CA GLY A 9 4.00 12.61 -5.99
C GLY A 9 3.58 11.26 -6.58
N ILE A 10 3.40 11.19 -7.90
CA ILE A 10 3.11 9.95 -8.62
C ILE A 10 4.28 8.97 -8.48
N SER A 11 5.53 9.42 -8.70
CA SER A 11 6.72 8.55 -8.56
C SER A 11 6.88 7.98 -7.15
N ALA A 12 6.54 8.75 -6.11
CA ALA A 12 6.53 8.23 -4.74
C ALA A 12 5.38 7.23 -4.51
N LEU A 13 4.22 7.47 -5.12
CA LEU A 13 3.05 6.60 -5.02
C LEU A 13 3.26 5.24 -5.71
N THR A 14 4.04 5.17 -6.79
CA THR A 14 4.31 3.91 -7.51
C THR A 14 5.12 2.90 -6.71
N GLY A 15 5.77 3.31 -5.60
CA GLY A 15 6.52 2.39 -4.76
C GLY A 15 5.60 1.36 -4.06
N PRO A 16 6.02 0.07 -3.94
CA PRO A 16 5.17 -1.01 -3.40
C PRO A 16 4.83 -0.85 -1.90
N LEU A 17 5.54 0.02 -1.19
CA LEU A 17 5.24 0.37 0.20
C LEU A 17 4.20 1.49 0.33
N HIS A 18 3.81 2.13 -0.78
CA HIS A 18 2.82 3.20 -0.80
C HIS A 18 1.61 2.88 -1.67
N GLY A 19 1.81 2.50 -2.94
CA GLY A 19 0.77 2.07 -3.87
C GLY A 19 0.50 0.57 -3.81
N GLY A 20 -0.50 0.10 -4.57
CA GLY A 20 -0.82 -1.32 -4.74
C GLY A 20 -1.43 -2.03 -3.52
N ALA A 21 -1.63 -1.35 -2.39
CA ALA A 21 -2.18 -1.98 -1.18
C ALA A 21 -3.59 -2.57 -1.40
N ASN A 22 -4.43 -1.89 -2.18
CA ASN A 22 -5.78 -2.32 -2.53
C ASN A 22 -5.79 -3.48 -3.55
N GLU A 23 -4.85 -3.51 -4.50
CA GLU A 23 -4.63 -4.65 -5.41
C GLU A 23 -4.24 -5.90 -4.61
N GLN A 24 -3.34 -5.75 -3.63
CA GLN A 24 -2.91 -6.84 -2.77
C GLN A 24 -4.03 -7.37 -1.85
N VAL A 25 -4.94 -6.50 -1.42
CA VAL A 25 -6.17 -6.96 -0.73
C VAL A 25 -6.99 -7.83 -1.67
N LEU A 26 -7.24 -7.39 -2.90
CA LEU A 26 -8.01 -8.17 -3.88
C LEU A 26 -7.38 -9.55 -4.12
N TYR A 27 -6.06 -9.62 -4.31
CA TYR A 27 -5.35 -10.91 -4.47
C TYR A 27 -5.44 -11.78 -3.21
N THR A 28 -5.38 -11.18 -2.02
CA THR A 28 -5.55 -11.92 -0.77
C THR A 28 -6.96 -12.53 -0.68
N LEU A 29 -7.99 -11.79 -1.05
CA LEU A 29 -9.37 -12.29 -1.06
C LEU A 29 -9.57 -13.43 -2.07
N GLN A 30 -8.94 -13.32 -3.24
CA GLN A 30 -8.93 -14.39 -4.25
C GLN A 30 -8.19 -15.64 -3.76
N GLU A 31 -7.06 -15.47 -3.07
CA GLU A 31 -6.28 -16.55 -2.47
C GLU A 31 -7.09 -17.29 -1.40
N ILE A 32 -7.80 -16.57 -0.52
CA ILE A 32 -8.70 -17.17 0.47
C ILE A 32 -9.79 -17.98 -0.24
N GLY A 33 -10.29 -17.48 -1.37
CA GLY A 33 -11.16 -18.24 -2.25
C GLY A 33 -12.57 -18.47 -1.72
N GLY A 34 -13.00 -17.78 -0.65
CA GLY A 34 -14.37 -17.84 -0.13
C GLY A 34 -14.48 -17.50 1.38
N PRO A 35 -15.62 -16.96 1.86
CA PRO A 35 -15.81 -16.66 3.28
C PRO A 35 -15.61 -17.87 4.21
N GLU A 36 -15.92 -19.07 3.74
CA GLU A 36 -15.77 -20.34 4.45
C GLU A 36 -14.33 -20.67 4.85
N HIS A 37 -13.33 -20.19 4.10
CA HIS A 37 -11.91 -20.49 4.35
C HIS A 37 -11.20 -19.42 5.20
N VAL A 38 -11.88 -18.30 5.50
CA VAL A 38 -11.26 -17.14 6.16
C VAL A 38 -10.63 -17.50 7.49
N LYS A 39 -11.33 -18.28 8.32
CA LYS A 39 -10.88 -18.59 9.68
C LYS A 39 -9.54 -19.33 9.68
N ASP A 40 -9.44 -20.35 8.84
CA ASP A 40 -8.20 -21.14 8.70
C ASP A 40 -7.07 -20.30 8.11
N TRP A 41 -7.39 -19.48 7.10
CA TRP A 41 -6.43 -18.58 6.49
C TRP A 41 -5.88 -17.55 7.49
N VAL A 42 -6.74 -16.92 8.30
CA VAL A 42 -6.31 -15.95 9.33
C VAL A 42 -5.44 -16.62 10.38
N ARG A 43 -5.80 -17.83 10.83
CA ARG A 43 -5.00 -18.60 11.78
C ARG A 43 -3.58 -18.85 11.24
N GLU A 44 -3.48 -19.27 9.99
CA GLU A 44 -2.19 -19.51 9.32
C GLU A 44 -1.39 -18.22 9.13
N ALA A 45 -2.05 -17.14 8.67
CA ALA A 45 -1.43 -15.85 8.46
C ALA A 45 -0.82 -15.30 9.76
N ILE A 46 -1.53 -15.43 10.88
CA ILE A 46 -1.03 -15.04 12.21
C ILE A 46 0.16 -15.90 12.62
N ALA A 47 0.07 -17.23 12.47
CA ALA A 47 1.16 -18.15 12.83
C ALA A 47 2.45 -17.85 12.05
N LYS A 48 2.31 -17.53 10.76
CA LYS A 48 3.43 -17.16 9.87
C LYS A 48 3.84 -15.69 9.98
N LYS A 49 3.21 -14.89 10.85
CA LYS A 49 3.41 -13.44 10.98
C LYS A 49 3.23 -12.70 9.64
N ARG A 50 2.37 -13.22 8.76
CA ARG A 50 2.03 -12.60 7.47
C ARG A 50 1.27 -11.30 7.73
N LYS A 51 1.63 -10.25 6.99
CA LYS A 51 0.89 -8.99 7.01
C LYS A 51 -0.44 -9.16 6.28
N ILE A 52 -1.54 -8.81 6.96
CA ILE A 52 -2.88 -8.80 6.37
C ILE A 52 -3.07 -7.44 5.69
N MET A 53 -3.08 -7.43 4.36
CA MET A 53 -3.17 -6.21 3.57
C MET A 53 -4.53 -5.51 3.80
N GLY A 54 -4.55 -4.18 3.70
CA GLY A 54 -5.74 -3.37 4.02
C GLY A 54 -6.07 -3.28 5.52
N MET A 55 -5.30 -3.94 6.40
CA MET A 55 -5.50 -3.88 7.85
C MET A 55 -4.41 -3.08 8.55
N GLY A 56 -4.82 -2.25 9.50
CA GLY A 56 -3.96 -1.36 10.28
C GLY A 56 -3.64 -0.06 9.55
N HIS A 57 -3.29 0.97 10.33
CA HIS A 57 -2.96 2.28 9.81
C HIS A 57 -1.93 2.99 10.70
N ARG A 58 -1.10 3.85 10.10
CA ARG A 58 -0.08 4.60 10.84
C ARG A 58 -0.73 5.54 11.87
N VAL A 59 -1.78 6.23 11.44
CA VAL A 59 -2.58 7.18 12.26
C VAL A 59 -3.75 6.48 12.98
N TYR A 60 -4.73 5.93 12.24
CA TYR A 60 -5.89 5.29 12.85
C TYR A 60 -5.53 4.06 13.70
N LYS A 61 -5.94 4.09 14.97
CA LYS A 61 -5.93 2.96 15.92
C LYS A 61 -7.34 2.40 16.16
N THR A 62 -8.25 2.80 15.29
CA THR A 62 -9.67 2.46 15.23
C THR A 62 -10.03 2.21 13.77
N TYR A 63 -11.29 1.88 13.53
CA TYR A 63 -11.83 1.76 12.18
C TYR A 63 -11.61 3.05 11.36
N ASP A 64 -11.03 2.91 10.17
CA ASP A 64 -10.81 4.05 9.27
C ASP A 64 -12.16 4.59 8.78
N PRO A 65 -12.46 5.89 8.96
CA PRO A 65 -13.73 6.47 8.55
C PRO A 65 -14.01 6.29 7.04
N ARG A 66 -12.97 6.21 6.20
CA ARG A 66 -13.11 6.00 4.76
C ARG A 66 -13.53 4.56 4.46
N ALA A 67 -12.97 3.58 5.18
CA ALA A 67 -13.38 2.18 5.06
C ALA A 67 -14.84 2.00 5.48
N ARG A 68 -15.30 2.75 6.49
CA ARG A 68 -16.68 2.73 6.97
C ARG A 68 -17.69 3.19 5.91
N ILE A 69 -17.27 4.03 4.98
CA ILE A 69 -18.07 4.48 3.83
C ILE A 69 -17.95 3.48 2.68
N LEU A 70 -16.72 3.03 2.38
CA LEU A 70 -16.46 2.14 1.24
C LEU A 70 -17.01 0.73 1.42
N GLY A 71 -17.10 0.20 2.65
CA GLY A 71 -17.67 -1.12 2.91
C GLY A 71 -19.12 -1.26 2.42
N PRO A 72 -20.07 -0.43 2.92
CA PRO A 72 -21.44 -0.42 2.43
C PRO A 72 -21.55 -0.12 0.93
N LEU A 73 -20.72 0.78 0.40
CA LEU A 73 -20.71 1.10 -1.03
C LEU A 73 -20.26 -0.11 -1.87
N ALA A 74 -19.23 -0.83 -1.44
CA ALA A 74 -18.80 -2.07 -2.09
C ALA A 74 -19.95 -3.07 -2.14
N GLY A 75 -20.60 -3.32 -1.00
CA GLY A 75 -21.75 -4.21 -0.92
C GLY A 75 -22.94 -3.79 -1.79
N TYR A 76 -23.13 -2.50 -2.04
CA TYR A 76 -24.14 -2.00 -2.99
C TYR A 76 -23.73 -2.24 -4.45
N ILE A 77 -22.49 -1.91 -4.82
CA ILE A 77 -22.00 -1.99 -6.20
C ILE A 77 -21.91 -3.43 -6.70
N VAL A 78 -21.49 -4.37 -5.85
CA VAL A 78 -21.27 -5.76 -6.30
C VAL A 78 -22.56 -6.55 -6.54
N LYS A 79 -23.72 -6.02 -6.13
CA LYS A 79 -25.01 -6.72 -6.26
C LYS A 79 -25.29 -7.15 -7.70
N GLY A 80 -25.69 -8.40 -7.87
CA GLY A 80 -25.97 -9.00 -9.18
C GLY A 80 -24.74 -9.53 -9.90
N ASN A 81 -23.54 -9.41 -9.31
CA ASN A 81 -22.31 -10.04 -9.80
C ASN A 81 -21.83 -11.09 -8.80
N PRO A 82 -22.09 -12.40 -9.04
CA PRO A 82 -21.76 -13.47 -8.10
C PRO A 82 -20.27 -13.54 -7.70
N GLU A 83 -19.36 -13.26 -8.63
CA GLU A 83 -17.91 -13.27 -8.35
C GLU A 83 -17.54 -12.13 -7.40
N ALA A 84 -18.01 -10.91 -7.69
CA ALA A 84 -17.72 -9.74 -6.87
C ALA A 84 -18.44 -9.79 -5.50
N GLU A 85 -19.66 -10.33 -5.45
CA GLU A 85 -20.37 -10.61 -4.20
C GLU A 85 -19.59 -11.60 -3.33
N ARG A 86 -19.04 -12.65 -3.92
CA ARG A 86 -18.21 -13.62 -3.18
C ARG A 86 -16.99 -12.94 -2.57
N LEU A 87 -16.29 -12.09 -3.33
CA LEU A 87 -15.16 -11.30 -2.82
C LEU A 87 -15.55 -10.38 -1.67
N TYR A 88 -16.69 -9.68 -1.79
CA TYR A 88 -17.20 -8.82 -0.73
C TYR A 88 -17.54 -9.61 0.55
N ASN A 89 -18.21 -10.76 0.42
CA ASN A 89 -18.53 -11.63 1.54
C ASN A 89 -17.28 -12.20 2.21
N THR A 90 -16.26 -12.58 1.42
CA THR A 90 -14.94 -12.96 1.96
C THR A 90 -14.28 -11.82 2.73
N ALA A 91 -14.34 -10.58 2.21
CA ALA A 91 -13.77 -9.41 2.89
C ALA A 91 -14.47 -9.10 4.22
N LYS A 92 -15.80 -9.21 4.24
CA LYS A 92 -16.60 -9.06 5.47
C LYS A 92 -16.23 -10.09 6.54
N ALA A 93 -16.15 -11.36 6.16
CA ALA A 93 -15.73 -12.42 7.07
C ALA A 93 -14.27 -12.20 7.54
N LEU A 94 -13.37 -11.79 6.64
CA LEU A 94 -11.96 -11.51 6.96
C LEU A 94 -11.83 -10.36 7.96
N GLU A 95 -12.57 -9.27 7.75
CA GLU A 95 -12.60 -8.15 8.70
C GLU A 95 -13.05 -8.62 10.09
N GLU A 96 -14.16 -9.34 10.17
CA GLU A 96 -14.75 -9.80 11.42
C GLU A 96 -13.79 -10.73 12.18
N GLU A 97 -13.17 -11.69 11.49
CA GLU A 97 -12.20 -12.61 12.07
C GLU A 97 -10.95 -11.87 12.56
N VAL A 98 -10.37 -10.98 11.76
CA VAL A 98 -9.15 -10.24 12.16
C VAL A 98 -9.42 -9.27 13.31
N VAL A 99 -10.56 -8.56 13.27
CA VAL A 99 -10.92 -7.61 14.33
C VAL A 99 -11.17 -8.32 15.65
N SER A 100 -11.84 -9.48 15.62
CA SER A 100 -12.13 -10.27 16.81
C SER A 100 -10.90 -10.96 17.40
N THR A 101 -9.98 -11.46 16.57
CA THR A 101 -8.79 -12.20 17.00
C THR A 101 -7.64 -11.29 17.45
N ILE A 102 -7.25 -10.29 16.65
CA ILE A 102 -6.07 -9.46 16.92
C ILE A 102 -6.36 -7.96 16.92
N GLY A 103 -7.50 -7.53 16.38
CA GLY A 103 -7.79 -6.11 16.17
C GLY A 103 -7.95 -5.30 17.45
N LYS A 104 -8.65 -5.83 18.47
CA LYS A 104 -8.88 -5.11 19.74
C LYS A 104 -7.60 -4.88 20.54
N GLU A 105 -6.74 -5.90 20.60
CA GLU A 105 -5.48 -5.87 21.35
C GLU A 105 -4.40 -5.08 20.60
N LYS A 106 -4.19 -5.39 19.32
CA LYS A 106 -3.12 -4.77 18.50
C LYS A 106 -3.52 -3.48 17.80
N LYS A 107 -4.78 -3.04 17.97
CA LYS A 107 -5.37 -1.85 17.31
C LYS A 107 -5.29 -1.93 15.78
N ILE A 108 -5.58 -3.11 15.24
CA ILE A 108 -5.57 -3.41 13.81
C ILE A 108 -7.02 -3.44 13.31
N PHE A 109 -7.35 -2.49 12.45
CA PHE A 109 -8.69 -2.30 11.88
C PHE A 109 -8.57 -2.06 10.37
N PRO A 110 -9.63 -2.30 9.57
CA PRO A 110 -9.57 -2.04 8.14
C PRO A 110 -9.30 -0.57 7.85
N ASN A 111 -8.44 -0.34 6.86
CA ASN A 111 -8.16 0.97 6.30
C ASN A 111 -8.89 1.15 4.96
N VAL A 112 -8.78 2.35 4.37
CA VAL A 112 -9.44 2.67 3.09
C VAL A 112 -9.18 1.65 1.97
N ASP A 113 -7.99 1.04 1.94
CA ASP A 113 -7.59 0.15 0.85
C ASP A 113 -8.35 -1.17 0.91
N PHE A 114 -8.82 -1.58 2.10
CA PHE A 114 -9.49 -2.87 2.35
C PHE A 114 -10.75 -3.07 1.48
N TYR A 115 -11.55 -2.02 1.28
CA TYR A 115 -12.76 -2.09 0.45
C TYR A 115 -12.60 -1.45 -0.92
N SER A 116 -11.63 -0.56 -1.11
CA SER A 116 -11.49 0.20 -2.36
C SER A 116 -11.27 -0.68 -3.59
N GLY A 117 -10.49 -1.75 -3.48
CA GLY A 117 -10.26 -2.68 -4.60
C GLY A 117 -11.52 -3.43 -5.02
N ILE A 118 -12.41 -3.75 -4.08
CA ILE A 118 -13.71 -4.39 -4.34
C ILE A 118 -14.64 -3.42 -5.06
N VAL A 119 -14.68 -2.16 -4.63
CA VAL A 119 -15.40 -1.09 -5.32
C VAL A 119 -14.93 -0.97 -6.78
N TYR A 120 -13.62 -0.86 -7.01
CA TYR A 120 -13.08 -0.73 -8.36
C TYR A 120 -13.36 -1.97 -9.23
N LYS A 121 -13.18 -3.17 -8.69
CA LYS A 121 -13.52 -4.42 -9.37
C LYS A 121 -15.00 -4.49 -9.74
N GLY A 122 -15.88 -4.08 -8.82
CA GLY A 122 -17.33 -4.02 -9.05
C GLY A 122 -17.74 -3.01 -10.13
N LEU A 123 -16.94 -1.95 -10.31
CA LEU A 123 -17.09 -0.98 -11.41
C LEU A 123 -16.45 -1.43 -12.73
N GLY A 124 -15.88 -2.64 -12.79
CA GLY A 124 -15.21 -3.18 -13.99
C GLY A 124 -13.82 -2.59 -14.25
N ILE A 125 -13.21 -1.91 -13.29
CA ILE A 125 -11.86 -1.36 -13.40
C ILE A 125 -10.85 -2.49 -13.18
N GLN A 126 -9.84 -2.56 -14.03
CA GLN A 126 -8.78 -3.57 -13.93
C GLN A 126 -7.83 -3.26 -12.76
N PRO A 127 -7.26 -4.29 -12.08
CA PRO A 127 -6.42 -4.09 -10.90
C PRO A 127 -5.22 -3.16 -11.11
N ASP A 128 -4.55 -3.24 -12.27
CA ASP A 128 -3.43 -2.38 -12.65
C ASP A 128 -3.80 -0.88 -12.70
N MET A 129 -5.08 -0.56 -12.82
CA MET A 129 -5.59 0.81 -12.80
C MET A 129 -5.97 1.32 -11.41
N PHE A 130 -5.90 0.51 -10.35
CA PHE A 130 -6.31 0.92 -9.00
C PHE A 130 -5.45 2.04 -8.43
N THR A 131 -4.12 1.90 -8.55
CA THR A 131 -3.17 2.94 -8.12
C THR A 131 -3.30 4.23 -8.94
N PRO A 132 -3.41 4.20 -10.28
CA PRO A 132 -3.77 5.38 -11.08
C PRO A 132 -5.08 6.06 -10.66
N MET A 133 -6.15 5.31 -10.39
CA MET A 133 -7.43 5.89 -9.92
C MET A 133 -7.28 6.62 -8.59
N PHE A 134 -6.47 6.09 -7.69
CA PHE A 134 -6.10 6.80 -6.46
C PHE A 134 -5.35 8.10 -6.76
N ALA A 135 -4.41 8.08 -7.72
CA ALA A 135 -3.65 9.27 -8.12
C ALA A 135 -4.57 10.37 -8.69
N VAL A 136 -5.57 10.00 -9.48
CA VAL A 136 -6.59 10.93 -10.01
C VAL A 136 -7.32 11.65 -8.88
N SER A 137 -7.72 10.94 -7.82
CA SER A 137 -8.31 11.59 -6.65
C SER A 137 -7.29 12.42 -5.87
N ARG A 138 -6.07 11.90 -5.71
CA ARG A 138 -5.04 12.51 -4.86
C ARG A 138 -4.43 13.76 -5.45
N VAL A 139 -4.48 13.95 -6.78
CA VAL A 139 -3.92 15.13 -7.45
C VAL A 139 -4.44 16.43 -6.87
N ALA A 140 -5.75 16.51 -6.55
CA ALA A 140 -6.36 17.69 -5.93
C ALA A 140 -5.71 18.03 -4.58
N GLY A 141 -5.42 17.02 -3.76
CA GLY A 141 -4.74 17.19 -2.49
C GLY A 141 -3.28 17.59 -2.65
N TRP A 142 -2.56 16.98 -3.60
CA TRP A 142 -1.17 17.36 -3.90
C TRP A 142 -1.08 18.80 -4.41
N THR A 143 -1.95 19.21 -5.34
CA THR A 143 -1.99 20.59 -5.85
C THR A 143 -2.31 21.58 -4.75
N ALA A 144 -3.29 21.29 -3.88
CA ALA A 144 -3.63 22.15 -2.76
C ALA A 144 -2.45 22.33 -1.79
N ARG A 145 -1.74 21.23 -1.49
CA ARG A 145 -0.56 21.25 -0.62
C ARG A 145 0.61 22.01 -1.22
N VAL A 146 0.86 21.87 -2.53
CA VAL A 146 1.88 22.68 -3.22
C VAL A 146 1.51 24.15 -3.14
N TYR A 147 0.26 24.51 -3.47
CA TYR A 147 -0.22 25.88 -3.44
C TYR A 147 -0.11 26.54 -2.05
N GLU A 148 -0.53 25.82 -1.01
CA GLU A 148 -0.40 26.27 0.38
C GLU A 148 1.07 26.47 0.78
N TYR A 149 1.95 25.52 0.43
CA TYR A 149 3.36 25.58 0.82
C TYR A 149 4.11 26.73 0.14
N VAL A 150 3.87 26.95 -1.15
CA VAL A 150 4.58 28.01 -1.90
C VAL A 150 4.19 29.41 -1.45
N SER A 151 3.02 29.59 -0.84
CA SER A 151 2.54 30.87 -0.31
C SER A 151 3.41 31.40 0.83
N ASN A 152 4.10 30.51 1.58
CA ASN A 152 5.11 30.87 2.57
C ASN A 152 6.30 29.90 2.47
N ASN A 153 6.95 29.92 1.30
CA ASN A 153 7.89 28.90 0.89
C ASN A 153 9.16 28.83 1.74
N ARG A 154 9.64 27.61 1.99
CA ARG A 154 10.99 27.33 2.49
C ARG A 154 11.58 26.17 1.71
N ILE A 155 12.82 26.30 1.25
CA ILE A 155 13.47 25.19 0.53
C ILE A 155 13.74 24.00 1.46
N PHE A 156 13.32 22.80 1.05
CA PHE A 156 13.70 21.55 1.71
C PHE A 156 15.15 21.20 1.34
N ARG A 157 16.07 21.33 2.31
CA ARG A 157 17.49 20.97 2.14
C ARG A 157 17.99 20.12 3.32
N PRO A 158 17.58 18.84 3.40
CA PRO A 158 18.06 17.95 4.45
C PRO A 158 19.57 17.68 4.31
N ARG A 159 20.20 17.25 5.40
CA ARG A 159 21.61 16.83 5.44
C ARG A 159 21.70 15.32 5.63
N ALA A 160 22.77 14.72 5.11
CA ALA A 160 23.13 13.34 5.39
C ALA A 160 24.35 13.28 6.32
N VAL A 161 24.44 12.24 7.15
CA VAL A 161 25.63 11.96 7.95
C VAL A 161 26.58 11.13 7.09
N TYR A 162 27.78 11.65 6.83
CA TYR A 162 28.81 10.91 6.10
C TYR A 162 29.46 9.88 7.02
N ILE A 163 29.43 8.62 6.60
CA ILE A 163 30.03 7.47 7.31
C ILE A 163 31.06 6.71 6.45
N GLY A 164 31.45 7.29 5.31
CA GLY A 164 32.49 6.72 4.45
C GLY A 164 33.89 7.05 4.96
N ASP A 165 34.89 6.47 4.31
CA ASP A 165 36.29 6.81 4.60
C ASP A 165 36.65 8.21 4.06
N PHE A 166 37.61 8.86 4.71
CA PHE A 166 38.17 10.13 4.25
C PHE A 166 39.53 9.91 3.56
N ASP A 167 39.99 10.95 2.85
CA ASP A 167 41.37 11.07 2.35
C ASP A 167 41.88 9.90 1.49
N LYS A 168 40.98 9.20 0.77
CA LYS A 168 41.40 8.21 -0.22
C LYS A 168 42.21 8.90 -1.32
N LYS A 169 43.46 8.49 -1.49
CA LYS A 169 44.28 8.93 -2.62
C LYS A 169 43.67 8.39 -3.91
N TYR A 170 43.46 9.28 -4.88
CA TYR A 170 43.02 8.88 -6.21
C TYR A 170 44.09 7.99 -6.86
N ILE A 171 43.68 6.84 -7.38
CA ILE A 171 44.54 5.93 -8.13
C ILE A 171 44.14 6.03 -9.62
N PRO A 172 45.05 6.42 -10.53
CA PRO A 172 44.82 6.38 -11.97
C PRO A 172 44.30 5.01 -12.41
N ILE A 173 43.42 4.97 -13.41
CA ILE A 173 42.72 3.73 -13.78
C ILE A 173 43.69 2.60 -14.15
N GLU A 174 44.83 2.94 -14.76
CA GLU A 174 45.91 2.04 -15.19
C GLU A 174 46.69 1.45 -14.00
N GLN A 175 46.59 2.08 -12.81
CA GLN A 175 47.27 1.67 -11.59
C GLN A 175 46.33 1.00 -10.58
N ARG A 176 45.05 0.88 -10.91
CA ARG A 176 44.09 0.12 -10.08
C ARG A 176 44.36 -1.36 -10.31
N LYS A 177 44.56 -2.11 -9.23
CA LYS A 177 44.65 -3.57 -9.32
C LYS A 177 43.31 -4.11 -9.79
N GLU A 178 43.31 -5.03 -10.75
CA GLU A 178 42.14 -5.85 -11.07
C GLU A 178 41.87 -6.80 -9.90
N GLU A 179 41.10 -6.34 -8.91
CA GLU A 179 40.43 -7.29 -8.02
C GLU A 179 39.27 -7.90 -8.81
N GLY A 180 39.50 -9.09 -9.37
CA GLY A 180 38.49 -9.86 -10.07
C GLY A 180 37.21 -9.94 -9.25
N TYR A 181 36.07 -9.69 -9.89
CA TYR A 181 34.74 -9.71 -9.28
C TYR A 181 34.50 -11.08 -8.62
N GLN A 182 34.72 -11.21 -7.31
CA GLN A 182 34.26 -12.39 -6.58
C GLN A 182 32.76 -12.28 -6.43
N SER A 183 32.02 -12.95 -7.31
CA SER A 183 30.61 -13.22 -7.10
C SER A 183 30.47 -13.96 -5.77
N LYS A 184 29.95 -13.31 -4.74
CA LYS A 184 29.46 -14.03 -3.56
C LYS A 184 28.33 -14.92 -4.05
N SER A 185 28.59 -16.21 -4.19
CA SER A 185 27.54 -17.23 -4.32
C SER A 185 26.67 -17.13 -3.07
N ILE A 186 25.44 -16.67 -3.25
CA ILE A 186 24.42 -16.75 -2.20
C ILE A 186 23.96 -18.21 -2.22
N SER A 187 24.47 -19.00 -1.28
CA SER A 187 23.92 -20.32 -0.92
C SER A 187 22.73 -20.16 0.00
#